data_AF-A0A7T5R314-F1
#
_entry.id   AF-A0A7T5R314-F1
#
_cell.length_a   1.000
_cell.length_b   1.000
_cell.length_c   1.000
_cell.angle_alpha   90.00
_cell.angle_beta   90.00
_cell.angle_gamma   90.00
#
_symmetry.space_group_name_H-M   'P 1'
#
loop_
_entity.id
_entity.type
_entity.pdbx_description
1 polymer ?
#
loop_
_entity_poly.entity_id
_entity_poly.type
_entity_poly.pdbx_seq_one_letter_code
_entity_poly.pdbx_strand_id
1 'polypeptide(L)'
;MNTPALQPIDPHDLVPMDLLIADYPLLVDVMYAGSGSFCGPVYRPAARLSLHRHMAEIVLVAARLLFERTGAQLELYDGLRTTTVQRLICETPIVRAHPHWTAEGPLRMFAPPGKGGHPRGMAIDLSIRGADGALFDMGTTVDALPEGGADATHNPAHREYARLDEAIQRNRDCLTNCLLEAAGFLGKPLKPLITEWWDYRFPDEVYNLYAPLADEDVPPALRLSNEVPEDQGCPEFPDGHYGALAEIVSQTASRYIR
;
A
#
# COMPACT_ATOMS: atom_id res chain seq x y z
N MET A 1 1.87 13.21 31.19
CA MET A 1 1.07 12.00 30.89
C MET A 1 1.99 11.04 30.16
N ASN A 2 2.22 9.82 30.67
CA ASN A 2 3.01 8.83 29.95
C ASN A 2 2.26 8.44 28.68
N THR A 3 2.83 8.71 27.51
CA THR A 3 2.34 8.13 26.27
C THR A 3 2.52 6.61 26.37
N PRO A 4 1.48 5.80 26.17
CA PRO A 4 1.62 4.35 26.19
C PRO A 4 2.66 3.93 25.15
N ALA A 5 3.50 2.95 25.49
CA ALA A 5 4.48 2.41 24.57
C ALA A 5 3.77 1.79 23.35
N LEU A 6 4.30 2.05 22.16
CA LEU A 6 3.79 1.46 20.93
C LEU A 6 4.00 -0.05 20.93
N GLN A 7 3.02 -0.79 20.41
CA GLN A 7 3.11 -2.24 20.25
C GLN A 7 4.04 -2.58 19.08
N PRO A 8 4.91 -3.60 19.18
CA PRO A 8 5.66 -4.07 18.03
C PRO A 8 4.70 -4.72 17.02
N ILE A 9 5.04 -4.64 15.73
CA ILE A 9 4.42 -5.47 14.70
C ILE A 9 5.23 -6.75 14.63
N ASP A 10 4.55 -7.90 14.67
CA ASP A 10 5.19 -9.19 14.46
C ASP A 10 5.50 -9.37 12.97
N PRO A 11 6.77 -9.52 12.55
CA PRO A 11 7.09 -9.74 11.15
C PRO A 11 6.50 -11.06 10.58
N HIS A 12 6.09 -12.00 11.44
CA HIS A 12 5.32 -13.18 11.04
C HIS A 12 3.91 -12.85 10.53
N ASP A 13 3.40 -11.64 10.77
CA ASP A 13 2.14 -11.16 10.24
C ASP A 13 2.31 -10.43 8.89
N LEU A 14 3.50 -10.42 8.29
CA LEU A 14 3.75 -9.81 6.98
C LEU A 14 3.67 -10.84 5.85
N VAL A 15 2.76 -10.61 4.92
CA VAL A 15 2.40 -11.50 3.81
C VAL A 15 2.97 -10.94 2.51
N PRO A 16 3.88 -11.65 1.83
CA PRO A 16 4.31 -11.28 0.49
C PRO A 16 3.20 -11.56 -0.52
N MET A 17 2.74 -10.51 -1.22
CA MET A 17 1.56 -10.59 -2.07
C MET A 17 1.81 -11.31 -3.40
N ASP A 18 3.08 -11.45 -3.83
CA ASP A 18 3.46 -12.20 -5.02
C ASP A 18 3.14 -13.70 -4.91
N LEU A 19 3.05 -14.25 -3.69
CA LEU A 19 2.64 -15.64 -3.47
C LEU A 19 1.17 -15.92 -3.77
N LEU A 20 0.35 -14.86 -3.88
CA LEU A 20 -1.11 -14.96 -3.98
C LEU A 20 -1.62 -14.71 -5.40
N ILE A 21 -0.76 -14.28 -6.34
CA ILE A 21 -1.15 -13.88 -7.71
C ILE A 21 -1.64 -15.06 -8.57
N ALA A 22 -1.23 -16.29 -8.24
CA ALA A 22 -1.65 -17.48 -8.97
C ALA A 22 -3.11 -17.86 -8.63
N ASP A 23 -3.53 -17.58 -7.40
CA ASP A 23 -4.82 -18.01 -6.85
C ASP A 23 -5.83 -16.87 -6.70
N TYR A 24 -5.43 -15.63 -6.94
CA TYR A 24 -6.31 -14.46 -6.83
C TYR A 24 -6.14 -13.54 -8.06
N PRO A 25 -7.20 -12.78 -8.44
CA PRO A 25 -7.14 -11.84 -9.56
C PRO A 25 -6.36 -10.58 -9.17
N LEU A 26 -5.06 -10.76 -8.95
CA LEU A 26 -4.09 -9.77 -8.50
C LEU A 26 -2.93 -9.70 -9.47
N LEU A 27 -2.40 -8.49 -9.60
CA LEU A 27 -1.10 -8.20 -10.18
C LEU A 27 -0.27 -7.43 -9.15
N VAL A 28 1.05 -7.64 -9.16
CA VAL A 28 1.99 -6.93 -8.31
C VAL A 28 2.99 -6.23 -9.20
N ASP A 29 3.03 -4.90 -9.11
CA ASP A 29 4.03 -4.04 -9.73
C ASP A 29 4.77 -3.30 -8.61
N VAL A 30 5.98 -3.74 -8.26
CA VAL A 30 6.76 -3.13 -7.17
C VAL A 30 7.29 -1.78 -7.63
N MET A 31 6.44 -0.75 -7.60
CA MET A 31 6.64 0.53 -8.28
C MET A 31 7.99 1.18 -7.97
N TYR A 32 8.40 1.17 -6.70
CA TYR A 32 9.64 1.79 -6.25
C TYR A 32 10.91 0.99 -6.53
N ALA A 33 10.81 -0.22 -7.09
CA ALA A 33 11.96 -0.95 -7.65
C ALA A 33 12.20 -0.58 -9.12
N GLY A 34 11.19 0.00 -9.79
CA GLY A 34 11.25 0.40 -11.19
C GLY A 34 11.88 1.79 -11.38
N SER A 35 12.52 1.99 -12.54
CA SER A 35 13.02 3.31 -12.96
C SER A 35 11.92 4.30 -13.33
N GLY A 36 10.67 3.84 -13.47
CA GLY A 36 9.50 4.66 -13.79
C GLY A 36 8.84 5.33 -12.58
N SER A 37 9.30 5.05 -11.36
CA SER A 37 8.79 5.75 -10.17
C SER A 37 9.18 7.24 -10.23
N PHE A 38 8.38 8.11 -9.61
CA PHE A 38 8.63 9.56 -9.63
C PHE A 38 9.99 9.94 -9.02
N CYS A 39 10.54 9.11 -8.12
CA CYS A 39 11.76 9.37 -7.38
C CYS A 39 12.93 8.45 -7.77
N GLY A 40 12.76 7.65 -8.83
CA GLY A 40 13.71 6.61 -9.22
C GLY A 40 13.65 5.38 -8.31
N PRO A 41 14.46 4.35 -8.60
CA PRO A 41 14.41 3.11 -7.84
C PRO A 41 15.02 3.33 -6.45
N VAL A 42 14.19 3.19 -5.41
CA VAL A 42 14.60 3.20 -4.00
C VAL A 42 14.46 1.83 -3.35
N TYR A 43 13.64 0.94 -3.93
CA TYR A 43 13.59 -0.46 -3.55
C TYR A 43 14.68 -1.25 -4.29
N ARG A 44 15.20 -2.30 -3.65
CA ARG A 44 16.08 -3.28 -4.28
C ARG A 44 15.29 -4.08 -5.33
N PRO A 45 15.94 -4.58 -6.41
CA PRO A 45 15.24 -5.35 -7.44
C PRO A 45 14.51 -6.61 -6.94
N ALA A 46 14.96 -7.19 -5.83
CA ALA A 46 14.34 -8.37 -5.22
C ALA A 46 13.28 -8.02 -4.15
N ALA A 47 12.96 -6.74 -3.97
CA ALA A 47 11.95 -6.32 -2.99
C ALA A 47 10.59 -6.90 -3.34
N ARG A 48 9.84 -7.29 -2.31
CA ARG A 48 8.52 -7.89 -2.46
C ARG A 48 7.47 -6.99 -1.82
N LEU A 49 6.38 -6.73 -2.54
CA LEU A 49 5.24 -6.04 -1.97
C LEU A 49 4.64 -6.92 -0.87
N SER A 50 4.74 -6.45 0.38
CA SER A 50 4.27 -7.17 1.55
C SER A 50 3.22 -6.37 2.30
N LEU A 51 2.22 -7.04 2.87
CA LEU A 51 1.14 -6.42 3.65
C LEU A 51 1.02 -7.10 5.02
N HIS A 52 0.62 -6.36 6.03
CA HIS A 52 0.12 -6.97 7.25
C HIS A 52 -1.07 -7.89 6.91
N ARG A 53 -1.13 -9.08 7.49
CA ARG A 53 -2.08 -10.15 7.10
C ARG A 53 -3.53 -9.69 7.03
N HIS A 54 -3.95 -8.81 7.93
CA HIS A 54 -5.31 -8.27 7.92
C HIS A 54 -5.58 -7.36 6.72
N MET A 55 -4.58 -6.61 6.23
CA MET A 55 -4.69 -5.84 5.00
C MET A 55 -4.67 -6.76 3.78
N ALA A 56 -3.81 -7.80 3.80
CA ALA A 56 -3.79 -8.83 2.75
C ALA A 56 -5.17 -9.51 2.60
N GLU A 57 -5.81 -9.90 3.70
CA GLU A 57 -7.17 -10.47 3.70
C GLU A 57 -8.19 -9.55 3.01
N ILE A 58 -8.16 -8.25 3.30
CA ILE A 58 -9.05 -7.25 2.67
C ILE A 58 -8.79 -7.19 1.16
N VAL A 59 -7.51 -7.11 0.76
CA VAL A 59 -7.12 -7.05 -0.66
C VAL A 59 -7.57 -8.30 -1.41
N LEU A 60 -7.44 -9.50 -0.82
CA LEU A 60 -7.87 -10.75 -1.46
C LEU A 60 -9.39 -10.79 -1.69
N VAL A 61 -10.19 -10.40 -0.69
CA VAL A 61 -11.65 -10.34 -0.82
C VAL A 61 -12.05 -9.26 -1.84
N ALA A 62 -11.44 -8.08 -1.78
CA ALA A 62 -11.71 -6.99 -2.71
C ALA A 62 -11.37 -7.37 -4.16
N ALA A 63 -10.28 -8.10 -4.38
CA ALA A 63 -9.87 -8.57 -5.71
C ALA A 63 -10.92 -9.49 -6.32
N ARG A 64 -11.47 -10.41 -5.53
CA ARG A 64 -12.51 -11.33 -5.99
C ARG A 64 -13.83 -10.60 -6.27
N LEU A 65 -14.25 -9.70 -5.38
CA LEU A 65 -15.43 -8.86 -5.62
C LEU A 65 -15.30 -8.04 -6.91
N LEU A 66 -14.15 -7.43 -7.14
CA LEU A 66 -13.89 -6.68 -8.36
C LEU A 66 -13.98 -7.59 -9.60
N PHE A 67 -13.32 -8.74 -9.54
CA PHE A 67 -13.29 -9.69 -10.65
C PHE A 67 -14.69 -10.23 -10.99
N GLU A 68 -15.50 -10.58 -9.99
CA GLU A 68 -16.89 -11.02 -10.20
C GLU A 68 -17.77 -9.93 -10.83
N ARG A 69 -17.52 -8.66 -10.50
CA ARG A 69 -18.30 -7.50 -11.00
C ARG A 69 -17.90 -7.08 -12.41
N THR A 70 -16.62 -7.20 -12.76
CA THR A 70 -16.04 -6.50 -13.91
C THR A 70 -15.14 -7.37 -14.80
N GLY A 71 -14.70 -8.53 -14.32
CA GLY A 71 -13.64 -9.33 -14.94
C GLY A 71 -12.24 -8.72 -14.80
N ALA A 72 -12.09 -7.59 -14.11
CA ALA A 72 -10.82 -6.90 -13.90
C ALA A 72 -10.05 -7.46 -12.69
N GLN A 73 -8.77 -7.12 -12.60
CA GLN A 73 -7.86 -7.49 -11.52
C GLN A 73 -7.44 -6.25 -10.73
N LEU A 74 -7.11 -6.43 -9.44
CA LEU A 74 -6.40 -5.36 -8.71
C LEU A 74 -4.92 -5.41 -9.06
N GLU A 75 -4.32 -4.25 -9.21
CA GLU A 75 -2.88 -4.12 -9.39
C GLU A 75 -2.28 -3.32 -8.25
N LEU A 76 -1.38 -3.96 -7.51
CA LEU A 76 -0.79 -3.47 -6.28
C LEU A 76 0.55 -2.81 -6.58
N TYR A 77 0.75 -1.58 -6.09
CA TYR A 77 1.93 -0.78 -6.37
C TYR A 77 2.87 -0.66 -5.17
N ASP A 78 2.31 -0.43 -3.99
CA ASP A 78 3.09 -0.35 -2.75
C ASP A 78 2.29 -0.80 -1.53
N GLY A 79 2.99 -1.40 -0.56
CA GLY A 79 2.41 -1.94 0.66
C GLY A 79 3.23 -1.51 1.88
N LEU A 80 3.97 -2.46 2.47
CA LEU A 80 5.00 -2.11 3.44
C LEU A 80 6.01 -1.15 2.79
N ARG A 81 6.13 0.05 3.37
CA ARG A 81 7.20 1.03 3.07
C ARG A 81 7.90 1.37 4.38
N THR A 82 9.01 0.70 4.65
CA THR A 82 9.74 0.83 5.90
C THR A 82 10.19 2.27 6.16
N THR A 83 10.47 2.61 7.42
CA THR A 83 10.98 3.94 7.77
C THR A 83 12.31 4.24 7.08
N THR A 84 13.13 3.21 6.85
CA THR A 84 14.34 3.24 6.03
C THR A 84 14.04 3.77 4.63
N VAL A 85 13.06 3.20 3.92
CA VAL A 85 12.74 3.68 2.58
C VAL A 85 12.00 5.01 2.59
N GLN A 86 11.13 5.29 3.56
CA GLN A 86 10.52 6.62 3.69
C GLN A 86 11.59 7.71 3.78
N ARG A 87 12.68 7.45 4.53
CA ARG A 87 13.85 8.34 4.59
C ARG A 87 14.56 8.41 3.23
N LEU A 88 14.83 7.28 2.58
CA LEU A 88 15.47 7.26 1.25
C LEU A 88 14.69 8.07 0.22
N ILE A 89 13.36 7.94 0.15
CA ILE A 89 12.51 8.76 -0.73
C ILE A 89 12.70 10.24 -0.43
N CYS A 90 12.70 10.64 0.85
CA CYS A 90 12.95 12.04 1.25
C CYS A 90 14.34 12.55 0.83
N GLU A 91 15.31 11.67 0.64
CA GLU A 91 16.67 11.99 0.23
C GLU A 91 16.87 12.04 -1.29
N THR A 92 15.88 11.62 -2.08
CA THR A 92 15.95 11.64 -3.54
C THR A 92 16.05 13.07 -4.08
N PRO A 93 16.72 13.29 -5.23
CA PRO A 93 16.90 14.64 -5.79
C PRO A 93 15.58 15.38 -6.02
N ILE A 94 14.54 14.68 -6.48
CA ILE A 94 13.24 15.29 -6.73
C ILE A 94 12.58 15.78 -5.44
N VAL A 95 12.59 14.99 -4.36
CA VAL A 95 11.97 15.41 -3.10
C VAL A 95 12.80 16.51 -2.42
N ARG A 96 14.13 16.44 -2.49
CA ARG A 96 15.02 17.51 -2.00
C ARG A 96 14.83 18.84 -2.75
N ALA A 97 14.48 18.80 -4.04
CA ALA A 97 14.14 19.98 -4.82
C ALA A 97 12.76 20.56 -4.45
N HIS A 98 11.90 19.79 -3.79
CA HIS A 98 10.54 20.18 -3.39
C HIS A 98 10.35 20.03 -1.86
N PRO A 99 11.04 20.83 -1.02
CA PRO A 99 11.02 20.67 0.43
C PRO A 99 9.62 20.87 1.05
N HIS A 100 8.70 21.53 0.35
CA HIS A 100 7.32 21.71 0.78
C HIS A 100 6.50 20.40 0.75
N TRP A 101 6.93 19.39 -0.01
CA TRP A 101 6.27 18.07 -0.03
C TRP A 101 6.39 17.32 1.29
N THR A 102 7.43 17.60 2.09
CA THR A 102 7.68 16.92 3.37
C THR A 102 7.48 17.83 4.58
N ALA A 103 7.54 19.15 4.39
CA ALA A 103 7.26 20.13 5.43
C ALA A 103 5.79 20.12 5.86
N GLU A 104 5.52 20.35 7.15
CA GLU A 104 4.16 20.55 7.65
C GLU A 104 3.48 21.72 6.94
N GLY A 105 2.28 21.50 6.40
CA GLY A 105 1.54 22.54 5.70
C GLY A 105 0.59 21.99 4.62
N PRO A 106 -0.13 22.88 3.92
CA PRO A 106 -1.14 22.50 2.92
C PRO A 106 -0.55 21.89 1.64
N LEU A 107 0.76 22.08 1.40
CA LEU A 107 1.48 21.55 0.25
C LEU A 107 2.18 20.21 0.53
N ARG A 108 1.97 19.66 1.72
CA ARG A 108 2.61 18.43 2.14
C ARG A 108 2.00 17.24 1.43
N MET A 109 2.85 16.48 0.74
CA MET A 109 2.49 15.29 -0.03
C MET A 109 2.90 13.99 0.66
N PHE A 110 3.92 14.03 1.53
CA PHE A 110 4.45 12.82 2.17
C PHE A 110 4.27 12.82 3.69
N ALA A 111 3.91 11.65 4.22
CA ALA A 111 4.07 11.35 5.64
C ALA A 111 5.57 11.43 6.02
N PRO A 112 5.97 11.94 7.20
CA PRO A 112 7.36 11.92 7.61
C PRO A 112 7.70 10.45 7.94
N PRO A 113 8.99 10.07 7.93
CA PRO A 113 9.39 8.72 8.30
C PRO A 113 8.78 8.26 9.64
N GLY A 114 8.18 7.07 9.63
CA GLY A 114 7.50 6.46 10.78
C GLY A 114 6.01 6.81 10.92
N LYS A 115 5.47 7.72 10.11
CA LYS A 115 4.02 8.04 10.09
C LYS A 115 3.32 7.35 8.91
N GLY A 116 2.00 7.23 9.03
CA GLY A 116 1.13 6.57 8.05
C GLY A 116 1.03 5.05 8.26
N GLY A 117 0.20 4.42 7.44
CA GLY A 117 -0.05 2.97 7.47
C GLY A 117 1.02 2.14 6.76
N HIS A 118 1.68 2.68 5.72
CA HIS A 118 2.70 1.95 4.96
C HIS A 118 3.86 1.40 5.81
N PRO A 119 4.49 2.13 6.75
CA PRO A 119 5.58 1.58 7.55
C PRO A 119 5.13 0.50 8.54
N ARG A 120 3.87 0.09 8.48
CA ARG A 120 3.27 -0.96 9.31
C ARG A 120 2.68 -2.10 8.45
N GLY A 121 2.82 -2.02 7.12
CA GLY A 121 2.12 -2.90 6.18
C GLY A 121 0.59 -2.74 6.24
N MET A 122 0.09 -1.65 6.80
CA MET A 122 -1.33 -1.38 7.05
C MET A 122 -1.92 -0.34 6.08
N ALA A 123 -1.22 -0.07 4.98
CA ALA A 123 -1.70 0.70 3.83
C ALA A 123 -1.36 -0.05 2.54
N ILE A 124 -2.10 0.25 1.49
CA ILE A 124 -1.89 -0.29 0.14
C ILE A 124 -2.21 0.79 -0.88
N ASP A 125 -1.30 0.95 -1.84
CA ASP A 125 -1.50 1.75 -3.05
C ASP A 125 -1.84 0.80 -4.19
N LEU A 126 -3.00 1.00 -4.84
CA LEU A 126 -3.45 0.12 -5.91
C LEU A 126 -4.36 0.78 -6.95
N SER A 127 -4.52 0.11 -8.09
CA SER A 127 -5.48 0.47 -9.14
C SER A 127 -6.18 -0.77 -9.71
N ILE A 128 -6.96 -0.58 -10.78
CA ILE A 128 -7.69 -1.63 -11.49
C ILE A 128 -7.08 -1.84 -12.86
N ARG A 129 -6.74 -3.10 -13.16
CA ARG A 129 -6.32 -3.58 -14.48
C ARG A 129 -7.48 -4.30 -15.15
N GLY A 130 -7.98 -3.74 -16.25
CA GLY A 130 -9.05 -4.33 -17.05
C GLY A 130 -8.65 -5.67 -17.67
N ALA A 131 -9.66 -6.46 -18.06
CA ALA A 131 -9.46 -7.77 -18.71
C ALA A 131 -8.74 -7.67 -20.08
N ASP A 132 -8.72 -6.49 -20.68
CA ASP A 132 -7.97 -6.17 -21.91
C ASP A 132 -6.50 -5.81 -21.64
N GLY A 133 -6.07 -5.80 -20.38
CA GLY A 133 -4.73 -5.40 -19.95
C GLY A 133 -4.53 -3.89 -19.79
N ALA A 134 -5.55 -3.07 -20.06
CA ALA A 134 -5.47 -1.62 -19.87
C ALA A 134 -5.77 -1.25 -18.41
N LEU A 135 -5.11 -0.21 -17.88
CA LEU A 135 -5.53 0.37 -16.60
C LEU A 135 -6.88 1.07 -16.79
N PHE A 136 -7.76 0.93 -15.81
CA PHE A 136 -8.93 1.81 -15.72
C PHE A 136 -8.45 3.24 -15.55
N ASP A 137 -9.07 4.17 -16.28
CA ASP A 137 -8.77 5.58 -16.13
C ASP A 137 -9.28 6.09 -14.79
N MET A 138 -8.33 6.51 -13.94
CA MET A 138 -8.58 7.05 -12.62
C MET A 138 -8.38 8.57 -12.58
N GLY A 139 -8.20 9.23 -13.73
CA GLY A 139 -8.00 10.68 -13.88
C GLY A 139 -6.57 11.16 -13.61
N THR A 140 -5.78 10.37 -12.88
CA THR A 140 -4.34 10.53 -12.73
C THR A 140 -3.68 9.16 -12.65
N THR A 141 -2.37 9.09 -12.85
CA THR A 141 -1.58 7.93 -12.40
C THR A 141 -1.48 7.92 -10.88
N VAL A 142 -1.06 6.79 -10.31
CA VAL A 142 -0.54 6.72 -8.93
C VAL A 142 0.68 7.62 -8.81
N ASP A 143 0.91 8.18 -7.61
CA ASP A 143 1.97 9.17 -7.33
C ASP A 143 1.88 10.42 -8.22
N ALA A 144 0.68 10.81 -8.65
CA ALA A 144 0.46 12.13 -9.24
C ALA A 144 0.59 13.20 -8.14
N LEU A 145 1.71 13.91 -8.12
CA LEU A 145 2.08 14.91 -7.11
C LEU A 145 1.84 16.34 -7.64
N PRO A 146 0.65 16.95 -7.43
CA PRO A 146 0.34 18.27 -7.93
C PRO A 146 1.10 19.37 -7.17
N GLU A 147 1.64 20.35 -7.89
CA GLU A 147 2.32 21.51 -7.29
C GLU A 147 1.37 22.41 -6.49
N GLY A 148 0.07 22.39 -6.81
CA GLY A 148 -0.94 23.29 -6.23
C GLY A 148 -1.40 22.93 -4.80
N GLY A 149 -0.90 21.83 -4.23
CA GLY A 149 -1.23 21.39 -2.87
C GLY A 149 -2.17 20.18 -2.81
N ALA A 150 -2.47 19.74 -1.60
CA ALA A 150 -3.17 18.47 -1.36
C ALA A 150 -4.70 18.55 -1.52
N ASP A 151 -5.26 19.76 -1.53
CA ASP A 151 -6.70 19.98 -1.42
C ASP A 151 -7.49 19.66 -2.70
N ALA A 152 -8.80 19.43 -2.54
CA ALA A 152 -9.73 19.06 -3.61
C ALA A 152 -9.82 20.06 -4.79
N THR A 153 -9.32 21.29 -4.63
CA THR A 153 -9.37 22.32 -5.68
C THR A 153 -8.20 22.19 -6.65
N HIS A 154 -7.05 21.75 -6.14
CA HIS A 154 -5.77 21.74 -6.85
C HIS A 154 -5.23 20.34 -7.13
N ASN A 155 -5.71 19.33 -6.41
CA ASN A 155 -5.26 17.96 -6.53
C ASN A 155 -6.28 17.07 -7.26
N PRO A 156 -6.05 16.71 -8.53
CA PRO A 156 -6.93 15.81 -9.25
C PRO A 156 -6.99 14.40 -8.65
N ALA A 157 -5.99 14.00 -7.86
CA ALA A 157 -6.00 12.71 -7.16
C ALA A 157 -6.90 12.69 -5.93
N HIS A 158 -7.28 13.87 -5.41
CA HIS A 158 -8.18 13.99 -4.26
C HIS A 158 -9.54 13.35 -4.57
N ARG A 159 -10.10 12.61 -3.60
CA ARG A 159 -11.35 11.86 -3.80
C ARG A 159 -12.56 12.78 -4.03
N GLU A 160 -12.53 13.98 -3.47
CA GLU A 160 -13.56 15.02 -3.66
C GLU A 160 -13.25 16.00 -4.81
N TYR A 161 -12.28 15.70 -5.68
CA TYR A 161 -11.98 16.55 -6.83
C TYR A 161 -13.21 16.65 -7.75
N ALA A 162 -13.78 17.86 -7.87
CA ALA A 162 -15.08 18.05 -8.51
C ALA A 162 -15.07 18.01 -10.05
N ARG A 163 -13.89 18.05 -10.69
CA ARG A 163 -13.77 18.19 -12.17
C ARG A 163 -13.35 16.88 -12.83
N LEU A 164 -13.91 15.76 -12.38
CA LEU A 164 -13.71 14.44 -12.99
C LEU A 164 -14.84 14.13 -13.97
N ASP A 165 -14.51 13.44 -15.05
CA ASP A 165 -15.51 12.82 -15.90
C ASP A 165 -16.26 11.72 -15.12
N GLU A 166 -17.54 11.53 -15.44
CA GLU A 166 -18.39 10.52 -14.76
C GLU A 166 -17.81 9.10 -14.86
N ALA A 167 -17.10 8.79 -15.95
CA ALA A 167 -16.45 7.48 -16.12
C ALA A 167 -15.31 7.29 -15.11
N ILE A 168 -14.50 8.32 -14.87
CA ILE A 168 -13.41 8.30 -13.89
C ILE A 168 -13.99 8.15 -12.47
N GLN A 169 -15.06 8.90 -12.17
CA GLN A 169 -15.72 8.80 -10.88
C GLN A 169 -16.25 7.38 -10.63
N ARG A 170 -16.91 6.76 -11.62
CA ARG A 170 -17.38 5.37 -11.53
C ARG A 170 -16.24 4.37 -11.31
N ASN A 171 -15.08 4.57 -11.92
CA ASN A 171 -13.92 3.71 -11.72
C ASN A 171 -13.37 3.82 -10.28
N ARG A 172 -13.24 5.04 -9.76
CA ARG A 172 -12.81 5.29 -8.37
C ARG A 172 -13.81 4.74 -7.36
N ASP A 173 -15.12 4.91 -7.62
CA ASP A 173 -16.18 4.37 -6.78
C ASP A 173 -16.17 2.84 -6.79
N CYS A 174 -15.94 2.21 -7.95
CA CYS A 174 -15.83 0.76 -8.06
C CYS A 174 -14.69 0.22 -7.17
N LEU A 175 -13.49 0.81 -7.29
CA LEU A 175 -12.33 0.45 -6.46
C LEU A 175 -12.64 0.63 -4.97
N THR A 176 -13.15 1.80 -4.60
CA THR A 176 -13.44 2.17 -3.21
C THR A 176 -14.47 1.23 -2.60
N ASN A 177 -15.57 0.95 -3.31
CA ASN A 177 -16.64 0.11 -2.82
C ASN A 177 -16.20 -1.34 -2.63
N CYS A 178 -15.40 -1.91 -3.54
CA CYS A 178 -14.89 -3.28 -3.39
C CYS A 178 -14.02 -3.42 -2.14
N LEU A 179 -13.15 -2.45 -1.86
CA LEU A 179 -12.29 -2.45 -0.67
C LEU A 179 -13.06 -2.23 0.63
N LEU A 180 -13.99 -1.28 0.67
CA LEU A 180 -14.81 -1.01 1.85
C LEU A 180 -15.75 -2.18 2.16
N GLU A 181 -16.34 -2.79 1.14
CA GLU A 181 -17.22 -3.96 1.32
C GLU A 181 -16.43 -5.18 1.81
N ALA A 182 -15.25 -5.43 1.23
CA ALA A 182 -14.34 -6.47 1.71
C ALA A 182 -13.97 -6.28 3.19
N ALA A 183 -13.59 -5.06 3.57
CA ALA A 183 -13.31 -4.71 4.96
C ALA A 183 -14.53 -4.94 5.87
N GLY A 184 -15.72 -4.55 5.40
CA GLY A 184 -16.99 -4.78 6.08
C GLY A 184 -17.31 -6.25 6.32
N PHE A 185 -17.14 -7.11 5.30
CA PHE A 185 -17.32 -8.56 5.44
C PHE A 185 -16.36 -9.17 6.46
N LEU A 186 -15.13 -8.70 6.48
CA LEU A 186 -14.10 -9.15 7.42
C LEU A 186 -14.24 -8.54 8.83
N GLY A 187 -15.15 -7.58 9.03
CA GLY A 187 -15.28 -6.84 10.28
C GLY A 187 -14.03 -6.03 10.64
N LYS A 188 -13.27 -5.58 9.63
CA LYS A 188 -12.03 -4.82 9.79
C LYS A 188 -12.25 -3.35 9.42
N PRO A 189 -11.61 -2.41 10.12
CA PRO A 189 -11.70 -1.01 9.75
C PRO A 189 -10.88 -0.75 8.48
N LEU A 190 -11.33 0.15 7.61
CA LEU A 190 -10.57 0.63 6.46
C LEU A 190 -10.96 2.08 6.18
N LYS A 191 -9.97 2.90 5.85
CA LYS A 191 -10.09 4.34 5.58
C LYS A 191 -9.39 4.64 4.26
N PRO A 192 -10.13 4.99 3.21
CA PRO A 192 -9.55 5.55 1.98
C PRO A 192 -8.90 6.90 2.31
N LEU A 193 -7.67 7.16 1.84
CA LEU A 193 -7.04 8.46 2.06
C LEU A 193 -7.71 9.52 1.19
N ILE A 194 -8.09 10.65 1.78
CA ILE A 194 -8.87 11.68 1.09
C ILE A 194 -8.11 12.35 -0.07
N THR A 195 -6.79 12.50 0.08
CA THR A 195 -5.91 13.18 -0.88
C THR A 195 -5.47 12.29 -2.05
N GLU A 196 -5.67 10.97 -1.95
CA GLU A 196 -5.11 9.97 -2.88
C GLU A 196 -6.16 8.89 -3.17
N TRP A 197 -6.65 8.82 -4.41
CA TRP A 197 -7.66 7.82 -4.80
C TRP A 197 -7.15 6.37 -4.77
N TRP A 198 -5.84 6.17 -4.85
CA TRP A 198 -5.18 4.86 -4.88
C TRP A 198 -4.88 4.29 -3.49
N ASP A 199 -4.78 5.14 -2.46
CA ASP A 199 -4.39 4.72 -1.12
C ASP A 199 -5.59 4.32 -0.25
N TYR A 200 -5.46 3.13 0.34
CA TYR A 200 -6.38 2.60 1.35
C TYR A 200 -5.58 2.09 2.54
N ARG A 201 -6.03 2.43 3.74
CA ARG A 201 -5.28 2.15 4.96
C ARG A 201 -6.17 1.85 6.14
N PHE A 202 -5.61 1.21 7.16
CA PHE A 202 -6.28 1.22 8.46
C PHE A 202 -6.40 2.65 9.00
N PRO A 203 -7.42 2.96 9.82
CA PRO A 203 -7.52 4.26 10.47
C PRO A 203 -6.31 4.54 11.36
N ASP A 204 -6.03 5.81 11.57
CA ASP A 204 -4.90 6.27 12.37
C ASP A 204 -5.01 5.86 13.83
N GLU A 205 -6.21 5.70 14.36
CA GLU A 205 -6.45 5.18 15.70
C GLU A 205 -6.04 3.70 15.85
N VAL A 206 -5.95 2.97 14.72
CA VAL A 206 -5.50 1.57 14.68
C VAL A 206 -3.99 1.52 14.48
N TYR A 207 -3.48 2.09 13.39
CA TYR A 207 -2.07 1.92 13.07
C TYR A 207 -1.15 2.69 14.04
N ASN A 208 -1.60 3.80 14.65
CA ASN A 208 -0.77 4.51 15.65
C ASN A 208 -0.64 3.75 16.98
N LEU A 209 -1.29 2.60 17.15
CA LEU A 209 -1.02 1.70 18.27
C LEU A 209 0.29 0.95 18.11
N TYR A 210 0.81 0.86 16.88
CA TYR A 210 1.97 0.06 16.53
C TYR A 210 3.20 0.90 16.19
N ALA A 211 4.38 0.36 16.52
CA ALA A 211 5.65 0.90 16.07
C ALA A 211 5.79 0.71 14.55
N PRO A 212 6.34 1.70 13.82
CA PRO A 212 6.68 1.51 12.42
C PRO A 212 7.90 0.60 12.29
N LEU A 213 7.98 -0.15 11.19
CA LEU A 213 9.07 -1.06 10.86
C LEU A 213 10.14 -0.34 10.03
N ALA A 214 11.40 -0.52 10.38
CA ALA A 214 12.57 -0.27 9.55
C ALA A 214 12.97 -1.55 8.78
N ASP A 215 13.94 -1.47 7.88
CA ASP A 215 14.43 -2.65 7.14
C ASP A 215 15.08 -3.70 8.06
N GLU A 216 15.71 -3.27 9.17
CA GLU A 216 16.27 -4.18 10.16
C GLU A 216 15.22 -4.95 10.98
N ASP A 217 13.97 -4.46 11.00
CA ASP A 217 12.87 -5.07 11.74
C ASP A 217 12.18 -6.20 10.95
N VAL A 218 12.52 -6.37 9.67
CA VAL A 218 11.94 -7.41 8.81
C VAL A 218 12.99 -8.43 8.32
N PRO A 219 12.58 -9.69 8.08
CA PRO A 219 13.47 -10.72 7.56
C PRO A 219 14.13 -10.32 6.23
N PRO A 220 15.32 -10.84 5.91
CA PRO A 220 16.04 -10.50 4.67
C PRO A 220 15.19 -10.58 3.40
N ALA A 221 14.32 -11.59 3.28
CA ALA A 221 13.42 -11.78 2.15
C ALA A 221 12.36 -10.67 1.97
N LEU A 222 12.08 -9.87 3.00
CA LEU A 222 11.09 -8.79 2.98
C LEU A 222 11.71 -7.38 2.98
N ARG A 223 13.04 -7.28 3.02
CA ARG A 223 13.73 -5.97 3.04
C ARG A 223 13.54 -5.24 1.73
N LEU A 224 13.35 -3.94 1.85
CA LEU A 224 13.04 -3.09 0.71
C LEU A 224 14.29 -2.42 0.14
N SER A 225 15.28 -2.07 0.96
CA SER A 225 16.52 -1.43 0.51
C SER A 225 17.75 -2.34 0.63
N ASN A 226 18.89 -1.84 0.16
CA ASN A 226 20.20 -2.50 0.30
C ASN A 226 20.99 -2.01 1.53
N GLU A 227 20.39 -1.22 2.42
CA GLU A 227 21.13 -0.61 3.53
C GLU A 227 21.44 -1.57 4.68
N VAL A 228 20.65 -2.64 4.83
CA VAL A 228 20.82 -3.62 5.90
C VAL A 228 21.39 -4.93 5.31
N PRO A 229 22.62 -5.33 5.69
CA PRO A 229 23.22 -6.60 5.25
C PRO A 229 22.33 -7.80 5.59
N GLU A 230 22.26 -8.80 4.70
CA GLU A 230 21.36 -9.96 4.82
C GLU A 230 21.53 -10.77 6.13
N ASP A 231 22.68 -10.69 6.79
CA ASP A 231 23.01 -11.40 8.04
C ASP A 231 22.78 -10.58 9.33
N GLN A 232 22.30 -9.34 9.22
CA GLN A 232 22.02 -8.46 10.37
C GLN A 232 20.51 -8.19 10.54
N GLY A 233 20.06 -7.87 11.75
CA GLY A 233 18.65 -7.53 12.03
C GLY A 233 17.76 -8.74 12.32
N CYS A 234 16.47 -8.63 11.98
CA CYS A 234 15.50 -9.72 12.08
C CYS A 234 15.98 -10.93 11.24
N PRO A 235 16.10 -12.14 11.83
CA PRO A 235 16.56 -13.32 11.11
C PRO A 235 15.53 -13.80 10.09
N GLU A 236 16.01 -14.53 9.07
CA GLU A 236 15.14 -15.18 8.11
C GLU A 236 14.26 -16.26 8.76
N PHE A 237 13.06 -16.42 8.23
CA PHE A 237 12.13 -17.45 8.69
C PHE A 237 12.42 -18.80 8.05
N PRO A 238 12.03 -19.93 8.69
CA PRO A 238 12.20 -21.25 8.11
C PRO A 238 11.50 -21.39 6.75
N ASP A 239 12.07 -22.23 5.89
CA ASP A 239 11.47 -22.56 4.59
C ASP A 239 9.99 -22.94 4.73
N GLY A 240 9.18 -22.42 3.81
CA GLY A 240 7.72 -22.65 3.81
C GLY A 240 6.91 -21.74 4.72
N HIS A 241 7.54 -20.92 5.58
CA HIS A 241 6.83 -20.00 6.47
C HIS A 241 5.85 -19.09 5.72
N TYR A 242 6.31 -18.38 4.70
CA TYR A 242 5.47 -17.45 3.94
C TYR A 242 4.38 -18.16 3.13
N GLY A 243 4.63 -19.39 2.67
CA GLY A 243 3.61 -20.20 2.00
C GLY A 243 2.48 -20.58 2.96
N ALA A 244 2.81 -21.06 4.15
CA ALA A 244 1.81 -21.36 5.19
C ALA A 244 1.01 -20.12 5.59
N LEU A 245 1.66 -18.95 5.69
CA LEU A 245 0.97 -17.69 5.98
C LEU A 245 0.02 -17.29 4.85
N ALA A 246 0.45 -17.39 3.59
CA ALA A 246 -0.39 -17.13 2.42
C ALA A 246 -1.62 -18.06 2.36
N GLU A 247 -1.45 -19.34 2.72
CA GLU A 247 -2.56 -20.29 2.83
C GLU A 247 -3.57 -19.88 3.91
N ILE A 248 -3.10 -19.47 5.09
CA ILE A 248 -3.98 -19.01 6.19
C ILE A 248 -4.80 -17.79 5.74
N VAL A 249 -4.15 -16.81 5.13
CA VAL A 249 -4.80 -15.58 4.62
C VAL A 249 -5.83 -15.93 3.54
N SER A 250 -5.49 -16.86 2.64
CA SER A 250 -6.40 -17.34 1.59
C SER A 250 -7.62 -18.05 2.17
N GLN A 251 -7.43 -18.92 3.17
CA GLN A 251 -8.51 -19.62 3.87
C GLN A 251 -9.45 -18.66 4.63
N THR A 252 -8.93 -17.55 5.15
CA THR A 252 -9.77 -16.50 5.73
C THR A 252 -10.58 -15.82 4.64
N ALA A 253 -9.93 -15.37 3.56
CA ALA A 253 -10.59 -14.65 2.47
C ALA A 253 -11.67 -15.50 1.80
N SER A 254 -11.42 -16.78 1.56
CA SER A 254 -12.34 -17.70 0.87
C SER A 254 -13.66 -17.93 1.61
N ARG A 255 -13.78 -17.57 2.88
CA ARG A 255 -15.05 -17.65 3.64
C ARG A 255 -16.06 -16.58 3.20
N TYR A 256 -15.59 -15.53 2.53
CA TYR A 256 -16.36 -14.35 2.16
C TYR A 256 -16.55 -14.22 0.64
N ILE A 257 -16.00 -15.18 -0.12
CA ILE A 257 -16.04 -15.25 -1.58
C ILE A 257 -16.74 -16.58 -1.91
N ARG A 258 -17.78 -16.55 -2.75
CA ARG A 258 -18.59 -17.75 -3.09
C ARG A 258 -18.30 -18.25 -4.49
#